data_AF-A0A973IZJ7-F1
#
_entry.id   AF-A0A973IZJ7-F1
#
_cell.length_a   1.000
_cell.length_b   1.000
_cell.length_c   1.000
_cell.angle_alpha   90.00
_cell.angle_beta   90.00
_cell.angle_gamma   90.00
#
_symmetry.space_group_name_H-M   'P 1'
#
loop_
_entity.id
_entity.type
_entity.pdbx_description
1 polymer ?
#
loop_
_entity_poly.entity_id
_entity_poly.type
_entity_poly.pdbx_seq_one_letter_code
_entity_poly.pdbx_strand_id
1 'polypeptide(L)' 'MKKTTLLYEGKAKKVFLTENSDLVIQEFKDDATAFN' A
#
# COMPACT_ATOMS: atom_id res chain seq x y z
N MET A 1 -1.46 7.74 12.52
CA MET A 1 -0.87 8.01 11.20
C MET A 1 -1.98 8.06 10.16
N LYS A 2 -1.90 8.99 9.20
CA LYS A 2 -2.90 9.18 8.13
C LYS A 2 -2.30 8.81 6.77
N LYS A 3 -3.08 8.15 5.91
CA LYS A 3 -2.70 7.88 4.51
C LYS A 3 -2.85 9.17 3.70
N THR A 4 -1.84 9.52 2.90
CA THR A 4 -1.88 10.70 2.03
C THR A 4 -1.99 10.28 0.57
N THR A 5 -0.86 9.94 -0.05
CA THR A 5 -0.77 9.60 -1.48
C THR A 5 -0.54 8.11 -1.66
N LEU A 6 -1.27 7.47 -2.58
CA LEU A 6 -0.98 6.10 -3.02
C LEU A 6 0.31 6.12 -3.86
N LEU A 7 1.36 5.48 -3.35
CA LEU A 7 2.65 5.41 -4.03
C LEU A 7 2.69 4.23 -5.01
N TYR A 8 2.11 3.10 -4.62
CA TYR A 8 2.16 1.85 -5.38
C TYR A 8 0.97 0.93 -5.04
N GLU A 9 0.45 0.25 -6.05
CA GLU A 9 -0.49 -0.86 -5.89
C GLU A 9 0.04 -2.09 -6.60
N GLY A 10 0.18 -3.18 -5.84
CA GLY A 10 0.52 -4.50 -6.35
C GLY A 10 -0.66 -5.46 -6.22
N LYS A 11 -0.42 -6.73 -6.55
CA LYS A 11 -1.46 -7.78 -6.57
C LYS A 11 -2.18 -7.91 -5.22
N ALA A 12 -1.45 -7.92 -4.11
CA ALA A 12 -1.98 -8.19 -2.77
C ALA A 12 -1.84 -7.01 -1.79
N LYS A 13 -1.26 -5.88 -2.21
CA LYS A 13 -0.92 -4.78 -1.28
C LYS A 13 -1.02 -3.42 -1.93
N LYS A 14 -1.32 -2.40 -1.13
CA LYS A 14 -1.20 -0.98 -1.46
C LYS A 14 -0.21 -0.31 -0.51
N VAL A 15 0.59 0.63 -1.00
CA VAL A 15 1.56 1.40 -0.21
C VAL A 15 1.22 2.88 -0.31
N PHE A 16 1.05 3.52 0.84
CA PHE A 16 0.73 4.95 0.95
C PHE A 16 1.83 5.71 1.66
N LEU A 17 2.08 6.94 1.22
CA LEU A 17 2.86 7.91 1.97
C LEU A 17 2.12 8.33 3.24
N THR A 18 2.88 8.87 4.19
CA THR A 18 2.38 9.52 5.40
C THR A 18 2.89 10.96 5.48
N GLU A 19 2.54 11.66 6.56
CA GLU A 19 3.08 13.00 6.84
C GLU A 19 4.56 12.96 7.29
N ASN A 20 5.05 11.81 7.77
CA ASN A 20 6.47 11.60 8.05
C ASN A 20 7.11 10.93 6.82
N SER A 21 8.15 11.57 6.27
CA SER A 21 8.86 11.09 5.06
C SER A 21 9.55 9.74 5.24
N ASP A 22 9.87 9.36 6.48
CA ASP A 22 10.62 8.14 6.78
C ASP A 22 9.69 6.93 7.00
N LEU A 23 8.36 7.13 6.94
CA LEU A 23 7.36 6.11 7.21
C LEU A 23 6.36 5.96 6.08
N VAL A 24 5.92 4.71 5.86
CA VAL A 24 4.86 4.34 4.91
C VAL A 24 3.78 3.51 5.58
N ILE A 25 2.56 3.54 5.02
CA ILE A 25 1.47 2.64 5.42
C ILE A 25 1.30 1.57 4.34
N GLN A 26 1.44 0.30 4.73
CA GLN A 26 1.12 -0.85 3.89
C GLN A 26 -0.28 -1.37 4.24
N GLU A 27 -1.14 -1.51 3.23
CA GLU A 27 -2.47 -2.11 3.34
C GLU A 27 -2.47 -3.45 2.61
N PHE A 28 -2.92 -4.51 3.29
CA PHE A 28 -3.18 -5.80 2.68
C PHE A 28 -4.52 -5.76 1.98
N LYS A 29 -4.53 -6.19 0.72
CA LYS A 29 -5.77 -6.41 -0.04
C LYS A 29 -6.30 -7.78 0.33
N ASP A 30 -7.61 -7.95 0.29
CA ASP A 30 -8.25 -9.26 0.37
C ASP A 30 -8.32 -9.94 -1.01
N ASP A 31 -7.28 -9.70 -1.83
CA ASP A 31 -7.18 -10.19 -3.20
C ASP A 31 -6.18 -11.36 -3.22
N ALA A 32 -6.65 -12.52 -3.67
CA ALA A 32 -5.80 -13.65 -3.99
C ALA A 32 -5.60 -13.73 -5.51
N THR A 33 -4.37 -13.99 -5.94
CA THR A 33 -4.04 -14.17 -7.36
C THR A 33 -3.14 -15.39 -7.53
N ALA A 34 -3.38 -16.17 -8.57
CA ALA A 34 -2.57 -17.34 -8.94
C ALA A 34 -2.53 -17.47 -10.46
N PHE A 35 -1.36 -17.83 -11.01
CA PHE A 35 -1.03 -17.92 -12.45
C PHE A 35 -1.30 -16.62 -13.23
N ASN A 36 -0.23 -15.99 -13.74
CA ASN A 36 -0.27 -14.63 -14.32
C ASN A 36 -1.32 -14.44 -15.41
#